data_AF-A0A9P0B718-F1
#
_entry.id   AF-A0A9P0B718-F1
#
_cell.length_a   1.000
_cell.length_b   1.000
_cell.length_c   1.000
_cell.angle_alpha   90.00
_cell.angle_beta   90.00
_cell.angle_gamma   90.00
#
_symmetry.space_group_name_H-M   'P 1'
#
loop_
_entity.id
_entity.type
_entity.pdbx_description
1 polymer ?
#
loop_
_entity_poly.entity_id
_entity_poly.type
_entity_poly.pdbx_seq_one_letter_code
_entity_poly.pdbx_strand_id
1 'polypeptide(L)'
;MQTNIPIRLQIHQEGRVHRIQVRTLFDGGVKQNEIKETLLTAVCQKCCQQNQKRIQDIAKNYSTQFRRRWLAVNRTKHVFFSKNENWLKKFLFLNCISGKHPDGVGRPKLEFEQLTYSGKFRRTENLRKSDSNELLFAVQMNLKANGKKTTAKSIRNLVQKNNIPNEPDGSKSQLSSERALALTVDARLSKRQYQELRNIAKENNSNLYPPYNQIREAKKLCYPNDITATDHSVSVKLQSLLDHTTCRLLSTLELDGFKSLKKCELIMISKWGMDGSSGQKEYRQAFESNYSDKNLLLTCLVPLQIYTWNKKNEKILIWNNPMPSSTRYCRPCKIQFLKENIEVSKSEYAVMQAEIDNLMPTKFLINKHHYNIKHELYMTMIDTKMINSLTDTSSQKCYLCGAAPNEMNDIEKVSKKPIKDEYLKFGITSLHIWIRSFE
;
A
#
# COMPACT_ATOMS: atom_id res chain seq x y z
N MET A 1 4.86 -28.27 64.16
CA MET A 1 5.87 -27.63 65.03
C MET A 1 7.15 -27.45 64.22
N GLN A 2 7.67 -26.22 64.23
CA GLN A 2 8.89 -25.81 63.53
C GLN A 2 10.10 -26.60 64.03
N THR A 3 10.95 -27.04 63.11
CA THR A 3 12.37 -27.20 63.38
C THR A 3 13.13 -26.47 62.28
N ASN A 4 13.29 -25.15 62.47
CA ASN A 4 14.32 -24.37 61.78
C ASN A 4 15.68 -24.91 62.23
N ILE A 5 16.20 -25.89 61.50
CA ILE A 5 17.60 -26.29 61.64
C ILE A 5 18.42 -25.18 60.98
N PRO A 6 19.27 -24.44 61.70
CA PRO A 6 20.11 -23.44 61.07
C PRO A 6 21.09 -24.19 60.17
N ILE A 7 20.98 -23.95 58.87
CA ILE A 7 21.94 -24.47 57.87
C ILE A 7 23.29 -23.84 58.20
N ARG A 8 24.14 -24.60 58.88
CA ARG A 8 25.52 -24.21 59.20
C ARG A 8 26.33 -24.26 57.90
N LEU A 9 26.29 -23.17 57.15
CA LEU A 9 27.16 -22.98 55.99
C LEU A 9 28.62 -23.15 56.45
N GLN A 10 29.36 -24.11 55.89
CA GLN A 10 30.81 -24.18 56.08
C GLN A 10 31.43 -22.95 55.41
N ILE A 11 31.66 -21.90 56.19
CA ILE A 11 32.30 -20.67 55.76
C ILE A 11 33.75 -20.72 56.25
N HIS A 12 34.69 -20.88 55.33
CA HIS A 12 36.09 -20.58 55.62
C HIS A 12 36.27 -19.07 55.56
N GLN A 13 36.31 -18.42 56.73
CA GLN A 13 36.70 -17.02 56.84
C GLN A 13 38.22 -16.90 56.81
N GLU A 14 38.81 -17.05 55.63
CA GLU A 14 40.17 -16.58 55.40
C GLU A 14 40.08 -15.13 54.89
N GLY A 15 40.44 -14.18 55.75
CA GLY A 15 40.66 -12.75 55.46
C GLY A 15 39.97 -12.10 54.24
N ARG A 16 39.04 -11.16 54.48
CA ARG A 16 38.49 -10.17 53.52
C ARG A 16 37.77 -10.70 52.26
N VAL A 17 37.65 -12.02 52.09
CA VAL A 17 36.91 -12.65 50.97
C VAL A 17 35.90 -13.66 51.50
N HIS A 18 34.63 -13.50 51.13
CA HIS A 18 33.60 -14.48 51.40
C HIS A 18 33.56 -15.52 50.27
N ARG A 19 33.85 -16.77 50.62
CA ARG A 19 33.81 -17.93 49.72
C ARG A 19 32.58 -18.77 50.00
N ILE A 20 31.63 -18.80 49.06
CA ILE A 20 30.35 -19.53 49.19
C ILE A 20 30.32 -20.63 48.14
N GLN A 21 30.22 -21.89 48.58
CA GLN A 21 30.10 -23.02 47.65
C GLN A 21 28.70 -23.07 47.04
N VAL A 22 28.60 -23.26 45.72
CA VAL A 22 27.31 -23.29 45.01
C VAL A 22 26.38 -24.39 45.53
N ARG A 23 26.94 -25.52 45.97
CA ARG A 23 26.21 -26.64 46.58
C ARG A 23 25.42 -26.24 47.82
N THR A 24 25.96 -25.38 48.68
CA THR A 24 25.31 -25.05 49.96
C THR A 24 24.04 -24.23 49.77
N LEU A 25 23.93 -23.49 48.66
CA LEU A 25 22.70 -22.79 48.26
C LEU A 25 21.59 -23.77 47.83
N PHE A 26 21.96 -24.93 47.28
CA PHE A 26 21.01 -25.96 46.86
C PHE A 26 20.57 -26.85 48.03
N ASP A 27 21.52 -27.31 48.86
CA ASP A 27 21.24 -28.19 50.00
C ASP A 27 20.40 -27.48 51.08
N GLY A 28 20.44 -26.15 51.13
CA GLY A 28 19.59 -25.32 51.99
C GLY A 28 18.12 -25.21 51.57
N GLY A 29 17.69 -25.86 50.47
CA GLY A 29 16.30 -25.84 50.01
C GLY A 29 15.80 -24.48 49.54
N VAL A 30 16.70 -23.55 49.26
CA VAL A 30 16.41 -22.12 49.08
C VAL A 30 15.60 -21.89 47.79
N LYS A 31 14.40 -21.32 47.92
CA LYS A 31 13.57 -20.94 46.77
C LYS A 31 14.20 -19.78 46.00
N GLN A 32 13.83 -19.62 44.73
CA GLN A 32 14.37 -18.57 43.82
C GLN A 32 14.42 -17.16 44.45
N ASN A 33 13.44 -16.84 45.29
CA ASN A 33 13.29 -15.52 45.91
C ASN A 33 14.11 -15.35 47.21
N GLU A 34 14.58 -16.45 47.80
CA GLU A 34 15.27 -16.49 49.09
C GLU A 34 16.80 -16.59 48.93
N ILE A 35 17.31 -16.83 47.71
CA ILE A 35 18.75 -16.89 47.40
C ILE A 35 19.44 -15.58 47.71
N LYS A 36 18.75 -14.46 47.44
CA LYS A 36 19.26 -13.12 47.78
C LYS A 36 19.44 -13.00 49.29
N GLU A 37 18.44 -13.37 50.09
CA GLU A 37 18.51 -13.30 51.55
C GLU A 37 19.57 -14.23 52.13
N THR A 38 19.68 -15.44 51.59
CA THR A 38 20.71 -16.41 51.97
C THR A 38 22.12 -15.85 51.70
N LEU A 39 22.35 -15.24 50.53
CA LEU A 39 23.62 -14.58 50.23
C LEU A 39 23.88 -13.36 51.13
N LEU A 40 22.85 -12.61 51.53
CA LEU A 40 22.98 -11.48 52.44
C LEU A 40 23.33 -11.93 53.87
N THR A 41 22.82 -13.09 54.32
CA THR A 41 23.17 -13.68 55.63
C THR A 41 24.55 -14.34 55.67
N ALA A 42 25.06 -14.80 54.52
CA ALA A 42 26.37 -15.46 54.40
C ALA A 42 27.56 -14.49 54.29
N VAL A 43 27.30 -13.18 54.25
CA VAL A 43 28.28 -12.14 53.94
C VAL A 43 28.26 -11.09 55.07
N CYS A 44 29.41 -10.50 55.42
CA CYS A 44 29.43 -9.51 56.50
C CYS A 44 28.65 -8.25 56.13
N GLN A 45 28.16 -7.53 57.14
CA GLN A 45 27.30 -6.35 56.99
C GLN A 45 27.91 -5.26 56.07
N LYS A 46 29.25 -5.11 56.09
CA LYS A 46 29.99 -4.16 55.25
C LYS A 46 29.92 -4.53 53.76
N CYS A 47 30.13 -5.80 53.42
CA CYS A 47 30.01 -6.29 52.05
C CYS A 47 28.55 -6.26 51.54
N CYS A 48 27.59 -6.47 52.44
CA CYS A 48 26.15 -6.43 52.18
C CYS A 48 25.70 -5.04 51.67
N GLN A 49 26.19 -3.97 52.30
CA GLN A 49 25.93 -2.58 51.91
C GLN A 49 26.68 -2.19 50.63
N GLN A 50 27.95 -2.59 50.48
CA GLN A 50 28.80 -2.16 49.37
C GLN A 50 28.53 -2.87 48.04
N ASN A 51 28.06 -4.12 48.07
CA ASN A 51 27.92 -4.96 46.87
C ASN A 51 26.47 -5.32 46.53
N GLN A 52 25.47 -4.55 46.99
CA GLN A 52 24.05 -4.90 46.86
C GLN A 52 23.64 -5.24 45.42
N LYS A 53 24.07 -4.46 44.43
CA LYS A 53 23.80 -4.73 43.00
C LYS A 53 24.47 -6.01 42.49
N ARG A 54 25.74 -6.23 42.88
CA ARG A 54 26.49 -7.43 42.50
C ARG A 54 25.90 -8.70 43.12
N ILE A 55 25.43 -8.63 44.36
CA ILE A 55 24.71 -9.72 45.03
C ILE A 55 23.40 -10.04 44.29
N GLN A 56 22.66 -9.01 43.85
CA GLN A 56 21.45 -9.20 43.03
C GLN A 56 21.76 -9.87 41.67
N ASP A 57 22.81 -9.43 40.98
CA ASP A 57 23.21 -10.01 39.69
C ASP A 57 23.64 -11.47 39.84
N ILE A 58 24.40 -11.80 40.90
CA ILE A 58 24.80 -13.17 41.22
C ILE A 58 23.57 -14.04 41.53
N ALA A 59 22.64 -13.55 42.37
CA ALA A 59 21.42 -14.27 42.72
C ALA A 59 20.57 -14.55 41.47
N LYS A 60 20.43 -13.57 40.57
CA LYS A 60 19.68 -13.71 39.32
C LYS A 60 20.35 -14.70 38.37
N ASN A 61 21.67 -14.64 38.23
CA ASN A 61 22.42 -15.53 37.35
C ASN A 61 22.38 -16.98 37.87
N TYR A 62 22.61 -17.20 39.17
CA TYR A 62 22.50 -18.52 39.78
C TYR A 62 21.09 -19.09 39.62
N SER A 63 20.03 -18.32 39.92
CA SER A 63 18.64 -18.76 39.76
C SER A 63 18.32 -19.20 38.33
N THR A 64 18.84 -18.46 37.35
CA THR A 64 18.63 -18.76 35.92
C THR A 64 19.37 -20.04 35.52
N GLN A 65 20.63 -20.20 35.93
CA GLN A 65 21.42 -21.39 35.64
C GLN A 65 20.85 -22.62 36.34
N PHE A 66 20.42 -22.47 37.60
CA PHE A 66 19.77 -23.53 38.36
C PHE A 66 18.49 -24.01 37.67
N ARG A 67 17.58 -23.10 37.31
CA ARG A 67 16.32 -23.45 36.63
C ARG A 67 16.56 -24.22 35.33
N ARG A 68 17.52 -23.78 34.52
CA ARG A 68 17.89 -24.47 33.27
C ARG A 68 18.39 -25.88 33.53
N ARG A 69 19.31 -26.05 34.48
CA ARG A 69 19.90 -27.37 34.81
C ARG A 69 18.90 -28.30 35.52
N TRP A 70 17.99 -27.76 36.32
CA TRP A 70 16.95 -28.50 37.04
C TRP A 70 15.88 -29.05 36.10
N LEU A 71 15.47 -28.25 35.11
CA LEU A 71 14.56 -28.68 34.05
C LEU A 71 15.20 -29.75 33.15
N ALA A 72 16.48 -29.61 32.82
CA ALA A 72 17.20 -30.55 31.95
C ALA A 72 17.32 -31.98 32.50
N VAL A 73 17.09 -32.19 33.79
CA VAL A 73 17.10 -33.51 34.45
C VAL A 73 15.73 -33.93 34.96
N ASN A 74 14.65 -33.35 34.41
CA ASN A 74 13.27 -33.62 34.80
C ASN A 74 13.04 -33.52 36.32
N ARG A 75 13.70 -32.55 36.98
CA ARG A 75 13.57 -32.28 38.41
C ARG A 75 13.92 -33.46 39.33
N THR A 76 14.73 -34.40 38.83
CA THR A 76 15.13 -35.59 39.59
C THR A 76 16.44 -35.31 40.36
N LYS A 77 16.37 -35.30 41.70
CA LYS A 77 17.47 -34.84 42.58
C LYS A 77 18.77 -35.63 42.41
N HIS A 78 18.73 -36.97 42.37
CA HIS A 78 19.94 -37.78 42.26
C HIS A 78 20.65 -37.60 40.90
N VAL A 79 19.87 -37.51 39.80
CA VAL A 79 20.38 -37.25 38.45
C VAL A 79 20.95 -35.83 38.33
N PHE A 80 20.36 -34.86 39.03
CA PHE A 80 20.88 -33.50 39.06
C PHE A 80 22.29 -33.44 39.65
N PHE A 81 22.52 -34.15 40.77
CA PHE A 81 23.83 -34.19 41.43
C PHE A 81 24.89 -34.86 40.55
N SER A 82 24.59 -36.02 39.97
CA SER A 82 25.56 -36.74 39.12
C SER A 82 25.96 -35.93 37.88
N LYS A 83 25.00 -35.25 37.23
CA LYS A 83 25.28 -34.46 36.01
C LYS A 83 25.85 -33.06 36.26
N ASN A 84 25.67 -32.48 37.44
CA ASN A 84 26.09 -31.09 37.73
C ASN A 84 27.11 -30.99 38.87
N GLU A 85 27.77 -32.08 39.24
CA GLU A 85 28.73 -32.14 40.33
C GLU A 85 29.83 -31.06 40.21
N ASN A 86 30.42 -30.91 39.03
CA ASN A 86 31.44 -29.90 38.75
C ASN A 86 30.92 -28.46 38.90
N TRP A 87 29.64 -28.22 38.62
CA TRP A 87 29.02 -26.90 38.78
C TRP A 87 28.71 -26.60 40.25
N LEU A 88 28.26 -27.62 41.01
CA LEU A 88 27.98 -27.51 42.44
C LEU A 88 29.26 -27.34 43.29
N LYS A 89 30.40 -27.87 42.82
CA LYS A 89 31.73 -27.68 43.43
C LYS A 89 32.31 -26.27 43.23
N LYS A 90 31.71 -25.41 42.39
CA LYS A 90 32.19 -24.03 42.18
C LYS A 90 31.97 -23.16 43.42
N PHE A 91 32.79 -22.12 43.51
CA PHE A 91 32.71 -21.12 44.58
C PHE A 91 32.33 -19.75 44.01
N LEU A 92 31.47 -19.05 44.75
CA LEU A 92 31.18 -17.63 44.57
C LEU A 92 32.11 -16.85 45.50
N PHE A 93 32.72 -15.79 44.97
CA PHE A 93 33.65 -14.93 45.70
C PHE A 93 33.07 -13.52 45.83
N LEU A 94 33.00 -13.03 47.06
CA LEU A 94 32.60 -11.66 47.37
C LEU A 94 33.67 -11.00 48.24
N ASN A 95 34.29 -9.94 47.71
CA ASN A 95 35.40 -9.25 48.37
C ASN A 95 34.87 -7.98 49.06
N CYS A 96 35.35 -7.69 50.27
CA CYS A 96 35.06 -6.43 50.92
C CYS A 96 36.04 -5.37 50.42
N ILE A 97 35.51 -4.32 49.78
CA ILE A 97 36.32 -3.26 49.19
C ILE A 97 36.79 -2.35 50.33
N SER A 98 38.07 -2.44 50.66
CA SER A 98 38.75 -1.44 51.48
C SER A 98 39.35 -0.39 50.55
N GLY A 99 38.76 0.81 50.52
CA GLY A 99 39.37 2.00 49.91
C GLY A 99 38.89 2.35 48.51
N LYS A 100 38.92 3.67 48.23
CA LYS A 100 38.44 4.38 47.04
C LYS A 100 38.89 3.73 45.73
N HIS A 101 38.00 3.62 44.75
CA HIS A 101 38.35 3.27 43.38
C HIS A 101 39.24 4.39 42.79
N PRO A 102 40.40 4.07 42.20
CA PRO A 102 41.15 5.04 41.40
C PRO A 102 40.35 5.37 40.13
N ASP A 103 40.18 6.67 39.85
CA ASP A 103 39.58 7.17 38.63
C ASP A 103 40.37 6.65 37.42
N GLY A 104 39.78 5.74 36.64
CA GLY A 104 40.46 5.22 35.44
C GLY A 104 39.93 3.94 34.81
N VAL A 105 38.94 3.25 35.38
CA VAL A 105 38.40 2.01 34.78
C VAL A 105 37.09 2.31 34.05
N GLY A 106 37.19 3.04 32.93
CA GLY A 106 36.08 3.30 32.02
C GLY A 106 36.42 2.85 30.61
N ARG A 107 35.39 2.49 29.82
CA ARG A 107 35.55 2.21 28.38
C ARG A 107 36.27 3.39 27.71
N PRO A 108 37.31 3.16 26.88
CA PRO A 108 38.01 4.24 26.19
C PRO A 108 37.02 5.15 25.45
N LYS A 109 37.13 6.46 25.65
CA LYS A 109 36.28 7.44 24.97
C LYS A 109 36.71 7.49 23.50
N LEU A 110 35.79 7.13 22.60
CA LEU A 110 35.99 7.33 21.16
C LEU A 110 36.02 8.82 20.82
N GLU A 111 36.75 9.15 19.76
CA GLU A 111 36.75 10.50 19.19
C GLU A 111 35.36 10.91 18.70
N PHE A 112 35.06 12.21 18.76
CA PHE A 112 33.71 12.71 18.45
C PHE A 112 33.25 12.29 17.05
N GLU A 113 34.15 12.33 16.07
CA GLU A 113 33.87 11.98 14.67
C GLU A 113 33.46 10.52 14.49
N GLN A 114 34.04 9.63 15.30
CA GLN A 114 33.84 8.17 15.27
C GLN A 114 32.58 7.71 16.01
N LEU A 115 31.86 8.62 16.68
CA LEU A 115 30.60 8.30 17.36
C LEU A 115 29.43 8.18 16.36
N THR A 116 28.50 7.26 16.65
CA THR A 116 27.20 7.18 15.97
C THR A 116 26.37 8.43 16.24
N TYR A 117 25.31 8.66 15.45
CA TYR A 117 24.42 9.81 15.64
C TYR A 117 23.92 9.92 17.10
N SER A 118 23.46 8.82 17.70
CA SER A 118 23.02 8.79 19.10
C SER A 118 24.14 9.11 20.08
N GLY A 119 25.37 8.69 19.80
CA GLY A 119 26.55 9.01 20.61
C GLY A 119 26.91 10.50 20.54
N LYS A 120 26.92 11.07 19.33
CA LYS A 120 27.13 12.52 19.10
C LYS A 120 26.03 13.33 19.78
N PHE A 121 24.77 12.91 19.64
CA PHE A 121 23.60 13.56 20.25
C PHE A 121 23.68 13.61 21.77
N ARG A 122 24.06 12.52 22.44
CA ARG A 122 24.25 12.52 23.91
C ARG A 122 25.44 13.39 24.32
N ARG A 123 26.56 13.33 23.58
CA ARG A 123 27.78 14.08 23.91
C ARG A 123 27.63 15.61 23.78
N THR A 124 26.76 16.08 22.89
CA THR A 124 26.48 17.53 22.71
C THR A 124 25.26 18.02 23.51
N GLU A 125 24.69 17.21 24.41
CA GLU A 125 23.50 17.59 25.19
C GLU A 125 23.68 18.88 25.99
N ASN A 126 24.84 19.05 26.64
CA ASN A 126 25.11 20.26 27.41
C ASN A 126 25.31 21.49 26.52
N LEU A 127 25.91 21.32 25.33
CA LEU A 127 26.10 22.42 24.38
C LEU A 127 24.77 22.92 23.82
N ARG A 128 23.81 22.03 23.57
CA ARG A 128 22.47 22.40 23.07
C ARG A 128 21.60 23.17 24.07
N LYS A 129 22.04 23.30 25.33
CA LYS A 129 21.34 24.11 26.34
C LYS A 129 21.71 25.59 26.24
N SER A 130 22.80 25.93 25.54
CA SER A 130 23.24 27.31 25.30
C SER A 130 22.44 27.96 24.17
N ASP A 131 22.48 29.29 24.10
CA ASP A 131 21.78 30.04 23.05
C ASP A 131 22.36 29.75 21.66
N SER A 132 21.51 29.78 20.63
CA SER A 132 21.91 29.47 19.26
C SER A 132 22.92 30.49 18.71
N ASN A 133 22.80 31.77 19.08
CA ASN A 133 23.75 32.78 18.63
C ASN A 133 25.10 32.63 19.34
N GLU A 134 25.08 32.26 20.62
CA GLU A 134 26.29 31.98 21.41
C GLU A 134 27.06 30.80 20.83
N LEU A 135 26.37 29.72 20.46
CA LEU A 135 26.97 28.56 19.80
C LEU A 135 27.56 28.91 18.43
N LEU A 136 26.85 29.69 17.62
CA LEU A 136 27.33 30.15 16.32
C LEU A 136 28.58 31.01 16.45
N PHE A 137 28.61 31.90 17.44
CA PHE A 137 29.76 32.73 17.74
C PHE A 137 30.97 31.88 18.20
N ALA A 138 30.74 30.91 19.10
CA ALA A 138 31.77 29.98 19.56
C ALA A 138 32.38 29.17 18.41
N VAL A 139 31.56 28.69 17.48
CA VAL A 139 32.02 28.00 16.26
C VAL A 139 32.88 28.92 15.38
N GLN A 140 32.46 30.18 15.18
CA GLN A 140 33.24 31.15 14.42
C GLN A 140 34.60 31.44 15.06
N MET A 141 34.66 31.61 16.38
CA MET A 141 35.92 31.85 17.10
C MET A 141 36.84 30.64 17.02
N ASN A 142 36.31 29.44 17.19
CA ASN A 142 37.08 28.21 17.07
C ASN A 142 37.68 28.02 15.67
N LEU A 143 36.90 28.26 14.62
CA LEU A 143 37.38 28.18 13.23
C LEU A 143 38.44 29.23 12.91
N LYS A 144 38.32 30.45 13.46
CA LYS A 144 39.34 31.50 13.31
C LYS A 144 40.64 31.15 14.02
N ALA A 145 40.57 30.63 15.24
CA ALA A 145 41.73 30.18 16.01
C ALA A 145 42.48 29.05 15.28
N ASN A 146 41.74 28.17 14.60
CA ASN A 146 42.29 27.09 13.77
C ASN A 146 42.69 27.54 12.34
N GLY A 147 42.81 28.84 12.07
CA GLY A 147 43.26 29.38 10.78
C GLY A 147 42.23 29.32 9.64
N LYS A 148 41.04 28.75 9.85
CA LYS A 148 39.97 28.60 8.84
C LYS A 148 39.13 29.88 8.70
N LYS A 149 39.80 30.99 8.42
CA LYS A 149 39.20 32.35 8.38
C LYS A 149 38.11 32.49 7.30
N THR A 150 38.28 31.84 6.15
CA THR A 150 37.30 31.84 5.04
C THR A 150 36.00 31.14 5.44
N THR A 151 36.09 29.93 6.03
CA THR A 151 34.93 29.17 6.52
C THR A 151 34.18 29.91 7.62
N ALA A 152 34.90 30.53 8.57
CA ALA A 152 34.29 31.35 9.61
C ALA A 152 33.56 32.58 9.03
N LYS A 153 34.11 33.21 7.99
CA LYS A 153 33.48 34.32 7.27
C LYS A 153 32.24 33.86 6.52
N SER A 154 32.25 32.68 5.90
CA SER A 154 31.09 32.08 5.24
C SER A 154 29.94 31.79 6.21
N ILE A 155 30.22 31.19 7.37
CA ILE A 155 29.21 30.93 8.41
C ILE A 155 28.62 32.24 8.91
N ARG A 156 29.45 33.26 9.16
CA ARG A 156 28.97 34.58 9.58
C ARG A 156 28.07 35.22 8.51
N ASN A 157 28.46 35.14 7.25
CA ASN A 157 27.68 35.71 6.14
C ASN A 157 26.34 34.99 5.94
N LEU A 158 26.29 33.66 6.13
CA LEU A 158 25.05 32.88 6.08
C LEU A 158 24.07 33.28 7.18
N VAL A 159 24.58 33.51 8.40
CA VAL A 159 23.78 33.90 9.56
C VAL A 159 23.34 35.37 9.48
N GLN A 160 24.23 36.30 9.10
CA GLN A 160 23.94 37.74 9.09
C GLN A 160 23.06 38.20 7.93
N LYS A 161 23.03 37.48 6.80
CA LYS A 161 22.23 37.90 5.65
C LYS A 161 20.73 37.62 5.79
N ASN A 162 20.25 36.95 6.86
CA ASN A 162 18.95 36.27 6.83
C ASN A 162 18.74 35.46 5.53
N ASN A 163 19.85 35.05 4.90
CA ASN A 163 19.93 34.07 3.84
C ASN A 163 20.45 32.76 4.46
N ILE A 164 19.89 32.37 5.60
CA ILE A 164 19.22 31.08 5.55
C ILE A 164 18.19 31.34 4.46
N PRO A 165 18.29 30.78 3.24
CA PRO A 165 17.08 30.72 2.47
C PRO A 165 16.08 30.09 3.44
N ASN A 166 15.09 30.88 3.90
CA ASN A 166 13.75 30.41 3.71
C ASN A 166 13.78 30.00 2.24
N GLU A 167 14.08 28.72 1.99
CA GLU A 167 13.70 28.14 0.73
C GLU A 167 12.26 28.64 0.59
N PRO A 168 11.90 29.32 -0.52
CA PRO A 168 10.48 29.41 -0.81
C PRO A 168 9.98 27.99 -0.61
N ASP A 169 8.98 27.80 0.25
CA ASP A 169 8.44 26.51 0.67
C ASP A 169 8.14 25.66 -0.58
N GLY A 170 9.20 24.97 -0.95
CA GLY A 170 9.53 24.56 -2.31
C GLY A 170 10.58 23.47 -2.17
N SER A 171 10.46 22.71 -1.07
CA SER A 171 10.52 21.27 -1.20
C SER A 171 9.82 20.96 -2.52
N LYS A 172 10.56 20.43 -3.50
CA LYS A 172 9.93 19.81 -4.66
C LYS A 172 9.09 18.70 -4.06
N SER A 173 7.83 19.03 -3.77
CA SER A 173 6.94 18.17 -3.04
C SER A 173 6.86 16.90 -3.86
N GLN A 174 7.10 15.78 -3.18
CA GLN A 174 7.00 14.48 -3.80
C GLN A 174 5.67 14.42 -4.56
N LEU A 175 5.68 13.93 -5.80
CA LEU A 175 4.46 13.78 -6.59
C LEU A 175 3.42 13.05 -5.74
N SER A 176 2.17 13.52 -5.81
CA SER A 176 1.07 12.77 -5.23
C SER A 176 1.00 11.38 -5.85
N SER A 177 0.51 10.41 -5.07
CA SER A 177 0.39 9.03 -5.53
C SER A 177 -0.49 8.92 -6.79
N GLU A 178 -1.49 9.78 -6.92
CA GLU A 178 -2.36 9.89 -8.10
C GLU A 178 -1.62 10.42 -9.34
N ARG A 179 -0.83 11.49 -9.20
CA ARG A 179 -0.02 12.02 -10.31
C ARG A 179 1.06 11.03 -10.75
N ALA A 180 1.68 10.33 -9.80
CA ALA A 180 2.65 9.29 -10.10
C ALA A 180 2.01 8.05 -10.76
N LEU A 181 0.79 7.71 -10.37
CA LEU A 181 -0.02 6.68 -11.04
C LEU A 181 -0.34 7.09 -12.48
N ALA A 182 -0.83 8.31 -12.70
CA ALA A 182 -1.11 8.85 -14.03
C ALA A 182 0.13 8.76 -14.94
N LEU A 183 1.28 9.23 -14.45
CA LEU A 183 2.56 9.09 -15.16
C LEU A 183 2.87 7.63 -15.52
N THR A 184 2.68 6.71 -14.58
CA THR A 184 2.96 5.27 -14.82
C THR A 184 2.08 4.70 -15.93
N VAL A 185 0.80 5.09 -15.98
CA VAL A 185 -0.16 4.62 -16.98
C VAL A 185 0.07 5.29 -18.33
N ASP A 186 0.17 6.62 -18.37
CA ASP A 186 0.34 7.40 -19.59
C ASP A 186 1.65 7.07 -20.30
N ALA A 187 2.74 6.92 -19.56
CA ALA A 187 4.05 6.55 -20.11
C ALA A 187 4.25 5.02 -20.22
N ARG A 188 3.22 4.21 -19.93
CA ARG A 188 3.24 2.73 -20.00
C ARG A 188 4.42 2.10 -19.25
N LEU A 189 4.76 2.65 -18.09
CA LEU A 189 5.90 2.20 -17.29
C LEU A 189 5.55 0.90 -16.55
N SER A 190 6.44 -0.09 -16.67
CA SER A 190 6.44 -1.23 -15.77
C SER A 190 6.84 -0.81 -14.34
N LYS A 191 6.51 -1.65 -13.36
CA LYS A 191 6.95 -1.45 -11.96
C LYS A 191 8.47 -1.27 -11.87
N ARG A 192 9.22 -2.09 -12.61
CA ARG A 192 10.69 -2.05 -12.64
C ARG A 192 11.20 -0.71 -13.17
N GLN A 193 10.73 -0.29 -14.35
CA GLN A 193 11.11 1.00 -14.96
C GLN A 193 10.80 2.18 -14.03
N TYR A 194 9.62 2.18 -13.39
CA TYR A 194 9.28 3.20 -12.41
C TYR A 194 10.25 3.21 -11.20
N GLN A 195 10.61 2.03 -10.68
CA GLN A 195 11.56 1.90 -9.58
C GLN A 195 12.96 2.37 -9.97
N GLU A 196 13.42 2.05 -11.18
CA GLU A 196 14.69 2.54 -11.74
C GLU A 196 14.71 4.08 -11.82
N LEU A 197 13.67 4.69 -12.41
CA LEU A 197 13.52 6.15 -12.47
C LEU A 197 13.58 6.80 -11.08
N ARG A 198 12.89 6.20 -10.12
CA ARG A 198 12.90 6.67 -8.72
C ARG A 198 14.27 6.54 -8.07
N ASN A 199 14.99 5.44 -8.31
CA ASN A 199 16.30 5.21 -7.71
C ASN A 199 17.33 6.22 -8.26
N ILE A 200 17.34 6.43 -9.58
CA ILE A 200 18.20 7.45 -10.21
C ILE A 200 17.88 8.85 -9.67
N ALA A 201 16.59 9.20 -9.53
CA ALA A 201 16.21 10.48 -8.93
C ALA A 201 16.76 10.63 -7.50
N LYS A 202 16.67 9.56 -6.69
CA LYS A 202 17.20 9.54 -5.32
C LYS A 202 18.71 9.64 -5.25
N GLU A 203 19.43 8.95 -6.14
CA GLU A 203 20.89 9.05 -6.28
C GLU A 203 21.31 10.49 -6.60
N ASN A 204 20.47 11.23 -7.31
CA ASN A 204 20.64 12.65 -7.61
C ASN A 204 19.98 13.59 -6.58
N ASN A 205 19.80 13.14 -5.32
CA ASN A 205 19.24 13.91 -4.20
C ASN A 205 17.82 14.46 -4.44
N SER A 206 17.03 13.83 -5.32
CA SER A 206 15.64 14.19 -5.61
C SER A 206 14.67 13.14 -5.09
N ASN A 207 13.77 13.52 -4.17
CA ASN A 207 12.70 12.66 -3.66
C ASN A 207 11.37 12.85 -4.40
N LEU A 208 11.44 13.26 -5.67
CA LEU A 208 10.30 13.62 -6.51
C LEU A 208 9.26 12.48 -6.65
N TYR A 209 9.71 11.23 -6.75
CA TYR A 209 8.84 10.09 -7.02
C TYR A 209 8.43 9.33 -5.74
N PRO A 210 7.11 9.14 -5.48
CA PRO A 210 6.65 8.37 -4.34
C PRO A 210 7.07 6.89 -4.41
N PRO A 211 7.18 6.19 -3.27
CA PRO A 211 7.41 4.75 -3.28
C PRO A 211 6.25 4.01 -3.99
N TYR A 212 6.58 2.94 -4.71
CA TYR A 212 5.59 2.17 -5.50
C TYR A 212 4.41 1.65 -4.68
N ASN A 213 4.58 1.37 -3.38
CA ASN A 213 3.47 0.96 -2.51
C ASN A 213 2.35 2.01 -2.47
N GLN A 214 2.68 3.30 -2.45
CA GLN A 214 1.66 4.36 -2.49
C GLN A 214 0.92 4.39 -3.84
N ILE A 215 1.63 4.17 -4.95
CA ILE A 215 1.01 4.04 -6.28
C ILE A 215 0.09 2.82 -6.32
N ARG A 216 0.51 1.71 -5.73
CA ARG A 216 -0.31 0.50 -5.65
C ARG A 216 -1.60 0.73 -4.87
N GLU A 217 -1.54 1.44 -3.74
CA GLU A 217 -2.76 1.79 -3.00
C GLU A 217 -3.64 2.76 -3.81
N ALA A 218 -3.05 3.75 -4.49
CA ALA A 218 -3.79 4.61 -5.42
C ALA A 218 -4.45 3.82 -6.58
N LYS A 219 -3.79 2.77 -7.10
CA LYS A 219 -4.37 1.88 -8.12
C LYS A 219 -5.60 1.15 -7.61
N LYS A 220 -5.56 0.65 -6.38
CA LYS A 220 -6.69 -0.07 -5.78
C LYS A 220 -7.92 0.82 -5.63
N LEU A 221 -7.74 2.12 -5.36
CA LEU A 221 -8.84 3.09 -5.31
C LEU A 221 -9.54 3.29 -6.67
N CYS A 222 -8.91 2.87 -7.77
CA CYS A 222 -9.46 2.94 -9.12
C CYS A 222 -10.09 1.61 -9.58
N TYR A 223 -10.16 0.59 -8.72
CA TYR A 223 -10.78 -0.69 -9.05
C TYR A 223 -12.25 -0.68 -8.61
N PRO A 224 -13.19 -1.07 -9.50
CA PRO A 224 -14.56 -1.33 -9.08
C PRO A 224 -14.61 -2.54 -8.14
N ASN A 225 -15.70 -2.65 -7.39
CA ASN A 225 -15.98 -3.84 -6.58
C ASN A 225 -16.49 -4.98 -7.47
N ASP A 226 -16.66 -6.18 -6.91
CA ASP A 226 -17.28 -7.33 -7.59
C ASP A 226 -16.60 -7.74 -8.90
N ILE A 227 -15.26 -7.69 -8.93
CA ILE A 227 -14.47 -8.27 -10.01
C ILE A 227 -14.36 -9.79 -9.77
N THR A 228 -14.81 -10.57 -10.75
CA THR A 228 -14.69 -12.03 -10.77
C THR A 228 -13.68 -12.44 -11.84
N ALA A 229 -12.71 -13.25 -11.45
CA ALA A 229 -11.68 -13.77 -12.34
C ALA A 229 -11.67 -15.29 -12.29
N THR A 230 -11.64 -15.90 -13.46
CA THR A 230 -11.44 -17.32 -13.71
C THR A 230 -10.18 -17.49 -14.56
N ASP A 231 -9.80 -18.72 -14.87
CA ASP A 231 -8.69 -19.04 -15.76
C ASP A 231 -8.91 -18.56 -17.21
N HIS A 232 -10.16 -18.48 -17.66
CA HIS A 232 -10.54 -18.16 -19.04
C HIS A 232 -11.31 -16.84 -19.22
N SER A 233 -11.67 -16.17 -18.13
CA SER A 233 -12.41 -14.91 -18.21
C SER A 233 -12.25 -14.03 -16.98
N VAL A 234 -12.39 -12.73 -17.18
CA VAL A 234 -12.52 -11.73 -16.12
C VAL A 234 -13.72 -10.86 -16.42
N SER A 235 -14.59 -10.67 -15.42
CA SER A 235 -15.78 -9.84 -15.53
C SER A 235 -15.95 -8.96 -14.29
N VAL A 236 -16.67 -7.87 -14.46
CA VAL A 236 -17.18 -7.01 -13.39
C VAL A 236 -18.67 -6.84 -13.59
N LYS A 237 -19.46 -6.90 -12.51
CA LYS A 237 -20.90 -6.63 -12.57
C LYS A 237 -21.16 -5.23 -13.12
N LEU A 238 -22.10 -5.08 -14.05
CA LEU A 238 -22.37 -3.81 -14.72
C LEU A 238 -22.71 -2.69 -13.73
N GLN A 239 -23.55 -2.96 -12.73
CA GLN A 239 -23.89 -1.99 -11.68
C GLN A 239 -22.65 -1.47 -10.95
N SER A 240 -21.75 -2.36 -10.53
CA SER A 240 -20.52 -1.99 -9.81
C SER A 240 -19.60 -1.14 -10.68
N LEU A 241 -19.46 -1.48 -11.96
CA LEU A 241 -18.65 -0.72 -12.91
C LEU A 241 -19.22 0.68 -13.15
N LEU A 242 -20.54 0.79 -13.34
CA LEU A 242 -21.23 2.07 -13.53
C LEU A 242 -21.14 2.92 -12.27
N ASP A 243 -21.46 2.38 -11.09
CA ASP A 243 -21.35 3.08 -9.81
C ASP A 243 -19.95 3.66 -9.61
N HIS A 244 -18.93 2.83 -9.79
CA HIS A 244 -17.55 3.26 -9.67
C HIS A 244 -17.19 4.34 -10.70
N THR A 245 -17.54 4.13 -11.97
CA THR A 245 -17.22 5.07 -13.05
C THR A 245 -17.90 6.42 -12.83
N THR A 246 -19.19 6.43 -12.50
CA THR A 246 -19.96 7.62 -12.21
C THR A 246 -19.44 8.35 -10.99
N CYS A 247 -19.17 7.65 -9.89
CA CYS A 247 -18.61 8.27 -8.69
C CYS A 247 -17.24 8.92 -8.97
N ARG A 248 -16.36 8.22 -9.70
CA ARG A 248 -15.04 8.77 -10.08
C ARG A 248 -15.17 9.98 -10.98
N LEU A 249 -16.05 9.95 -12.00
CA LEU A 249 -16.29 11.08 -12.89
C LEU A 249 -16.84 12.29 -12.13
N LEU A 250 -17.90 12.13 -11.34
CA LEU A 250 -18.51 13.23 -10.59
C LEU A 250 -17.54 13.82 -9.57
N SER A 251 -16.65 13.01 -8.99
CA SER A 251 -15.60 13.48 -8.07
C SER A 251 -14.54 14.36 -8.75
N THR A 252 -14.43 14.33 -10.09
CA THR A 252 -13.52 15.21 -10.84
C THR A 252 -14.14 16.54 -11.23
N LEU A 253 -15.46 16.69 -11.09
CA LEU A 253 -16.17 17.92 -11.44
C LEU A 253 -16.05 18.94 -10.31
N GLU A 254 -15.90 20.21 -10.68
CA GLU A 254 -15.84 21.31 -9.72
C GLU A 254 -17.19 21.50 -9.01
N LEU A 255 -17.13 21.85 -7.72
CA LEU A 255 -18.31 21.99 -6.85
C LEU A 255 -19.31 23.03 -7.37
N ASP A 256 -18.84 24.03 -8.12
CA ASP A 256 -19.67 25.11 -8.66
C ASP A 256 -20.71 24.61 -9.66
N GLY A 257 -20.41 23.54 -10.41
CA GLY A 257 -21.36 22.89 -11.31
C GLY A 257 -22.58 22.28 -10.59
N PHE A 258 -22.44 21.97 -9.29
CA PHE A 258 -23.52 21.39 -8.48
C PHE A 258 -24.24 22.40 -7.57
N LYS A 259 -23.67 23.59 -7.33
CA LYS A 259 -24.26 24.60 -6.42
C LYS A 259 -25.66 25.05 -6.88
N SER A 260 -25.92 25.04 -8.18
CA SER A 260 -27.23 25.37 -8.77
C SER A 260 -28.22 24.19 -8.76
N LEU A 261 -27.74 22.95 -8.56
CA LEU A 261 -28.51 21.71 -8.68
C LEU A 261 -29.00 21.24 -7.31
N LYS A 262 -30.05 21.88 -6.77
CA LYS A 262 -30.70 21.39 -5.54
C LYS A 262 -31.57 20.17 -5.85
N LYS A 263 -31.14 18.98 -5.40
CA LYS A 263 -31.87 17.70 -5.50
C LYS A 263 -32.41 17.43 -6.91
N CYS A 264 -31.51 17.08 -7.82
CA CYS A 264 -31.86 16.70 -9.19
C CYS A 264 -31.53 15.23 -9.44
N GLU A 265 -32.41 14.56 -10.18
CA GLU A 265 -32.14 13.27 -10.78
C GLU A 265 -31.25 13.50 -12.01
N LEU A 266 -30.08 12.88 -12.02
CA LEU A 266 -29.15 12.98 -13.15
C LEU A 266 -29.32 11.75 -14.03
N ILE A 267 -29.06 11.91 -15.32
CA ILE A 267 -29.08 10.82 -16.29
C ILE A 267 -27.69 10.73 -16.91
N MET A 268 -27.07 9.55 -16.78
CA MET A 268 -25.82 9.21 -17.41
C MET A 268 -26.09 8.35 -18.65
N ILE A 269 -25.77 8.92 -19.82
CA ILE A 269 -25.81 8.18 -21.09
C ILE A 269 -24.44 7.55 -21.32
N SER A 270 -24.46 6.26 -21.62
CA SER A 270 -23.29 5.49 -22.06
C SER A 270 -23.60 4.75 -23.34
N LYS A 271 -22.57 4.49 -24.14
CA LYS A 271 -22.62 3.49 -25.21
C LYS A 271 -21.87 2.25 -24.79
N TRP A 272 -22.26 1.10 -25.31
CA TRP A 272 -21.57 -0.15 -25.06
C TRP A 272 -21.59 -1.04 -26.30
N GLY A 273 -20.81 -2.11 -26.24
CA GLY A 273 -20.83 -3.16 -27.24
C GLY A 273 -19.75 -4.20 -26.97
N MET A 274 -19.56 -5.07 -27.95
CA MET A 274 -18.62 -6.18 -27.86
C MET A 274 -17.90 -6.38 -29.19
N ASP A 275 -16.67 -6.85 -29.12
CA ASP A 275 -15.82 -7.09 -30.28
C ASP A 275 -14.93 -8.32 -30.07
N GLY A 276 -14.77 -9.10 -31.14
CA GLY A 276 -13.98 -10.32 -31.18
C GLY A 276 -12.63 -10.11 -31.86
N SER A 277 -11.56 -10.56 -31.22
CA SER A 277 -10.21 -10.53 -31.79
C SER A 277 -9.62 -11.94 -31.84
N SER A 278 -9.22 -12.40 -33.02
CA SER A 278 -8.62 -13.72 -33.24
C SER A 278 -7.12 -13.63 -33.48
N GLY A 279 -6.39 -14.74 -33.32
CA GLY A 279 -4.96 -14.82 -33.64
C GLY A 279 -4.04 -14.29 -32.55
N GLN A 280 -4.49 -14.35 -31.29
CA GLN A 280 -3.67 -14.02 -30.12
C GLN A 280 -2.57 -15.07 -29.93
N LYS A 281 -1.51 -14.69 -29.23
CA LYS A 281 -0.43 -15.63 -28.87
C LYS A 281 -0.95 -16.59 -27.81
N GLU A 282 -0.86 -17.89 -28.09
CA GLU A 282 -1.27 -18.93 -27.16
C GLU A 282 -0.16 -19.18 -26.13
N TYR A 283 -0.52 -19.15 -24.86
CA TYR A 283 0.36 -19.45 -23.75
C TYR A 283 0.26 -20.93 -23.38
N ARG A 284 1.31 -21.48 -22.77
CA ARG A 284 1.30 -22.84 -22.20
C ARG A 284 0.61 -22.84 -20.83
N GLN A 285 -0.58 -22.25 -20.77
CA GLN A 285 -1.41 -22.18 -19.57
C GLN A 285 -2.36 -23.40 -19.54
N ALA A 286 -2.54 -23.98 -18.35
CA ALA A 286 -3.55 -25.00 -18.14
C ALA A 286 -4.92 -24.31 -17.92
N PHE A 287 -5.94 -24.80 -18.61
CA PHE A 287 -7.34 -24.42 -18.40
C PHE A 287 -8.10 -25.59 -17.77
N GLU A 288 -9.12 -25.30 -16.96
CA GLU A 288 -9.97 -26.32 -16.33
C GLU A 288 -10.84 -27.08 -17.36
N SER A 289 -11.00 -26.54 -18.57
CA SER A 289 -11.77 -27.14 -19.68
C SER A 289 -11.16 -26.82 -21.06
N ASN A 290 -11.89 -27.11 -22.15
CA ASN A 290 -11.46 -26.92 -23.55
C ASN A 290 -11.42 -25.44 -24.00
N TYR A 291 -10.88 -24.55 -23.17
CA TYR A 291 -10.62 -23.17 -23.56
C TYR A 291 -9.27 -23.02 -24.26
N SER A 292 -9.15 -21.97 -25.07
CA SER A 292 -7.91 -21.55 -25.72
C SER A 292 -7.86 -20.03 -25.74
N ASP A 293 -6.71 -19.48 -25.37
CA ASP A 293 -6.39 -18.05 -25.37
C ASP A 293 -6.09 -17.50 -26.77
N LYS A 294 -6.29 -18.30 -27.83
CA LYS A 294 -6.15 -17.89 -29.24
C LYS A 294 -7.09 -16.77 -29.66
N ASN A 295 -8.27 -16.69 -29.05
CA ASN A 295 -9.29 -15.72 -29.40
C ASN A 295 -9.77 -15.00 -28.14
N LEU A 296 -10.04 -13.71 -28.29
CA LEU A 296 -10.55 -12.85 -27.24
C LEU A 296 -11.90 -12.29 -27.65
N LEU A 297 -12.85 -12.30 -26.73
CA LEU A 297 -14.08 -11.54 -26.81
C LEU A 297 -14.06 -10.50 -25.69
N LEU A 298 -14.27 -9.23 -26.05
CA LEU A 298 -14.31 -8.13 -25.09
C LEU A 298 -15.68 -7.47 -25.13
N THR A 299 -16.28 -7.26 -23.96
CA THR A 299 -17.45 -6.38 -23.78
C THR A 299 -17.00 -5.13 -23.04
N CYS A 300 -17.32 -3.97 -23.61
CA CYS A 300 -16.87 -2.67 -23.11
C CYS A 300 -18.01 -1.64 -23.10
N LEU A 301 -17.89 -0.64 -22.23
CA LEU A 301 -18.76 0.54 -22.20
C LEU A 301 -17.96 1.84 -22.23
N VAL A 302 -18.57 2.92 -22.69
CA VAL A 302 -18.00 4.26 -22.72
C VAL A 302 -19.04 5.25 -22.19
N PRO A 303 -18.74 6.00 -21.11
CA PRO A 303 -19.59 7.09 -20.66
C PRO A 303 -19.55 8.24 -21.67
N LEU A 304 -20.71 8.77 -22.05
CA LEU A 304 -20.82 9.83 -23.07
C LEU A 304 -21.16 11.18 -22.46
N GLN A 305 -22.20 11.25 -21.64
CA GLN A 305 -22.67 12.50 -21.05
C GLN A 305 -23.44 12.26 -19.77
N ILE A 306 -23.43 13.26 -18.89
CA ILE A 306 -24.29 13.34 -17.71
C ILE A 306 -25.08 14.63 -17.84
N TYR A 307 -26.40 14.54 -17.70
CA TYR A 307 -27.29 15.69 -17.82
C TYR A 307 -28.43 15.62 -16.81
N THR A 308 -29.15 16.74 -16.67
CA THR A 308 -30.39 16.85 -15.89
C THR A 308 -31.40 17.66 -16.66
N TRP A 309 -32.67 17.57 -16.25
CA TRP A 309 -33.72 18.47 -16.72
C TRP A 309 -33.89 19.62 -15.75
N ASN A 310 -34.09 20.83 -16.27
CA ASN A 310 -34.44 21.98 -15.45
C ASN A 310 -35.97 22.07 -15.27
N LYS A 311 -36.43 23.04 -14.46
CA LYS A 311 -37.87 23.25 -14.23
C LYS A 311 -38.67 23.62 -15.49
N LYS A 312 -38.00 24.08 -16.55
CA LYS A 312 -38.58 24.41 -17.86
C LYS A 312 -38.50 23.25 -18.86
N ASN A 313 -38.10 22.05 -18.40
CA ASN A 313 -37.88 20.87 -19.23
C ASN A 313 -36.78 21.04 -20.30
N GLU A 314 -35.80 21.90 -20.04
CA GLU A 314 -34.62 22.06 -20.87
C GLU A 314 -33.48 21.20 -20.32
N LYS A 315 -32.73 20.58 -21.24
CA LYS A 315 -31.59 19.73 -20.92
C LYS A 315 -30.40 20.57 -20.46
N ILE A 316 -29.94 20.37 -19.23
CA ILE A 316 -28.70 20.95 -18.70
C ILE A 316 -27.61 19.88 -18.69
N LEU A 317 -26.54 20.13 -19.42
CA LEU A 317 -25.37 19.25 -19.51
C LEU A 317 -24.44 19.48 -18.30
N ILE A 318 -24.14 18.42 -17.56
CA ILE A 318 -23.25 18.46 -16.38
C ILE A 318 -21.84 18.01 -16.76
N TRP A 319 -21.76 16.98 -17.59
CA TRP A 319 -20.50 16.48 -18.12
C TRP A 319 -20.70 15.93 -19.53
N ASN A 320 -19.71 16.14 -20.37
CA ASN A 320 -19.65 15.59 -21.71
C ASN A 320 -18.27 15.00 -21.95
N ASN A 321 -18.22 13.80 -22.52
CA ASN A 321 -16.98 13.15 -22.86
C ASN A 321 -16.26 13.96 -23.97
N PRO A 322 -15.06 14.49 -23.71
CA PRO A 322 -14.35 15.28 -24.72
C PRO A 322 -13.84 14.42 -25.89
N MET A 323 -13.65 13.12 -25.67
CA MET A 323 -13.07 12.19 -26.65
C MET A 323 -13.84 10.85 -26.65
N PRO A 324 -15.10 10.82 -27.12
CA PRO A 324 -15.99 9.66 -27.02
C PRO A 324 -15.56 8.44 -27.85
N SER A 325 -14.59 8.61 -28.75
CA SER A 325 -13.99 7.53 -29.55
C SER A 325 -12.59 7.12 -29.05
N SER A 326 -12.10 7.71 -27.94
CA SER A 326 -10.80 7.36 -27.38
C SER A 326 -10.89 6.12 -26.49
N THR A 327 -9.87 5.26 -26.59
CA THR A 327 -9.69 4.09 -25.71
C THR A 327 -9.52 4.49 -24.24
N ARG A 328 -9.12 5.74 -23.94
CA ARG A 328 -8.96 6.25 -22.55
C ARG A 328 -10.27 6.23 -21.74
N TYR A 329 -11.41 6.39 -22.41
CA TYR A 329 -12.74 6.36 -21.78
C TYR A 329 -13.44 5.01 -21.92
N CYS A 330 -12.85 4.08 -22.65
CA CYS A 330 -13.38 2.73 -22.78
C CYS A 330 -13.16 1.96 -21.46
N ARG A 331 -14.23 1.40 -20.92
CA ARG A 331 -14.25 0.65 -19.66
C ARG A 331 -14.57 -0.81 -19.97
N PRO A 332 -13.62 -1.74 -19.74
CA PRO A 332 -13.88 -3.15 -19.96
C PRO A 332 -14.86 -3.67 -18.89
N CYS A 333 -15.92 -4.34 -19.35
CA CYS A 333 -16.89 -5.03 -18.51
C CYS A 333 -16.53 -6.50 -18.38
N LYS A 334 -16.12 -7.12 -19.50
CA LYS A 334 -15.83 -8.54 -19.57
C LYS A 334 -14.77 -8.83 -20.62
N ILE A 335 -13.84 -9.71 -20.30
CA ILE A 335 -12.79 -10.21 -21.20
C ILE A 335 -12.83 -11.73 -21.12
N GLN A 336 -12.94 -12.42 -22.25
CA GLN A 336 -13.09 -13.87 -22.31
C GLN A 336 -12.19 -14.47 -23.40
N PHE A 337 -11.61 -15.64 -23.11
CA PHE A 337 -10.96 -16.49 -24.11
C PHE A 337 -12.00 -17.28 -24.90
N LEU A 338 -12.69 -16.58 -25.81
CA LEU A 338 -13.75 -17.13 -26.64
C LEU A 338 -13.62 -16.59 -28.06
N LYS A 339 -13.93 -17.45 -29.03
CA LYS A 339 -14.10 -17.03 -30.42
C LYS A 339 -15.51 -16.47 -30.59
N GLU A 340 -15.59 -15.24 -31.08
CA GLU A 340 -16.86 -14.62 -31.45
C GLU A 340 -17.60 -15.48 -32.50
N ASN A 341 -18.85 -15.80 -32.20
CA ASN A 341 -19.79 -16.48 -33.10
C ASN A 341 -21.22 -16.03 -32.76
N ILE A 342 -22.19 -16.37 -33.61
CA ILE A 342 -23.57 -15.89 -33.49
C ILE A 342 -24.19 -16.26 -32.13
N GLU A 343 -24.02 -17.49 -31.66
CA GLU A 343 -24.61 -17.97 -30.41
C GLU A 343 -24.01 -17.27 -29.20
N VAL A 344 -22.68 -17.14 -29.16
CA VAL A 344 -21.96 -16.42 -28.10
C VAL A 344 -22.39 -14.96 -28.08
N SER A 345 -22.46 -14.31 -29.24
CA SER A 345 -22.88 -12.91 -29.35
C SER A 345 -24.32 -12.67 -28.88
N LYS A 346 -25.25 -13.55 -29.25
CA LYS A 346 -26.65 -13.49 -28.78
C LYS A 346 -26.74 -13.72 -27.26
N SER A 347 -25.99 -14.69 -26.74
CA SER A 347 -25.94 -15.00 -25.31
C SER A 347 -25.38 -13.82 -24.49
N GLU A 348 -24.23 -13.27 -24.88
CA GLU A 348 -23.62 -12.12 -24.19
C GLU A 348 -24.50 -10.87 -24.30
N TYR A 349 -25.19 -10.67 -25.43
CA TYR A 349 -26.17 -9.60 -25.57
C TYR A 349 -27.32 -9.76 -24.57
N ALA A 350 -27.90 -10.96 -24.48
CA ALA A 350 -29.01 -11.25 -23.58
C ALA A 350 -28.61 -11.07 -22.10
N VAL A 351 -27.41 -11.53 -21.72
CA VAL A 351 -26.86 -11.35 -20.36
C VAL A 351 -26.70 -9.86 -20.03
N MET A 352 -26.06 -9.09 -20.93
CA MET A 352 -25.87 -7.66 -20.71
C MET A 352 -27.21 -6.90 -20.67
N GLN A 353 -28.16 -7.25 -21.53
CA GLN A 353 -29.49 -6.63 -21.53
C GLN A 353 -30.23 -6.92 -20.21
N ALA A 354 -30.17 -8.15 -19.70
CA ALA A 354 -30.72 -8.49 -18.40
C ALA A 354 -30.05 -7.70 -17.25
N GLU A 355 -28.74 -7.47 -17.31
CA GLU A 355 -28.07 -6.59 -16.34
C GLU A 355 -28.53 -5.14 -16.46
N ILE A 356 -28.70 -4.62 -17.69
CA ILE A 356 -29.19 -3.26 -17.97
C ILE A 356 -30.61 -3.06 -17.42
N ASP A 357 -31.50 -4.01 -17.65
CA ASP A 357 -32.90 -3.93 -17.24
C ASP A 357 -33.07 -3.92 -15.70
N ASN A 358 -32.08 -4.47 -14.99
CA ASN A 358 -32.04 -4.52 -13.52
C ASN A 358 -31.18 -3.41 -12.88
N LEU A 359 -30.69 -2.43 -13.65
CA LEU A 359 -29.86 -1.36 -13.11
C LEU A 359 -30.62 -0.47 -12.13
N MET A 360 -29.95 -0.15 -11.03
CA MET A 360 -30.38 0.84 -10.07
C MET A 360 -29.62 2.16 -10.28
N PRO A 361 -30.23 3.31 -9.94
CA PRO A 361 -29.53 4.58 -9.96
C PRO A 361 -28.31 4.58 -9.01
N THR A 362 -27.17 5.06 -9.49
CA THR A 362 -25.98 5.27 -8.63
C THR A 362 -26.29 6.36 -7.63
N LYS A 363 -25.95 6.13 -6.36
CA LYS A 363 -26.07 7.13 -5.29
C LYS A 363 -24.75 7.85 -5.11
N PHE A 364 -24.75 9.18 -5.23
CA PHE A 364 -23.57 10.02 -5.04
C PHE A 364 -23.83 11.09 -3.98
N LEU A 365 -22.86 11.32 -3.10
CA LEU A 365 -22.95 12.30 -2.01
C LEU A 365 -21.85 13.35 -2.18
N ILE A 366 -22.24 14.61 -2.31
CA ILE A 366 -21.32 15.75 -2.36
C ILE A 366 -21.94 16.94 -1.63
N ASN A 367 -21.17 17.66 -0.81
CA ASN A 367 -21.65 18.80 0.00
C ASN A 367 -22.93 18.52 0.82
N LYS A 368 -23.08 17.30 1.36
CA LYS A 368 -24.28 16.86 2.09
C LYS A 368 -25.57 16.75 1.24
N HIS A 369 -25.45 16.84 -0.09
CA HIS A 369 -26.54 16.60 -1.03
C HIS A 369 -26.40 15.22 -1.68
N HIS A 370 -27.51 14.49 -1.70
CA HIS A 370 -27.61 13.20 -2.38
C HIS A 370 -28.12 13.39 -3.80
N TYR A 371 -27.42 12.78 -4.75
CA TYR A 371 -27.79 12.71 -6.15
C TYR A 371 -28.03 11.25 -6.52
N ASN A 372 -29.11 11.00 -7.27
CA ASN A 372 -29.39 9.72 -7.89
C ASN A 372 -29.09 9.86 -9.38
N ILE A 373 -28.25 8.97 -9.90
CA ILE A 373 -27.85 8.98 -11.30
C ILE A 373 -28.44 7.75 -11.97
N LYS A 374 -29.47 7.95 -12.78
CA LYS A 374 -30.04 6.92 -13.66
C LYS A 374 -29.07 6.65 -14.81
N HIS A 375 -28.98 5.39 -15.24
CA HIS A 375 -28.13 4.98 -16.35
C HIS A 375 -28.96 4.64 -17.58
N GLU A 376 -28.55 5.16 -18.73
CA GLU A 376 -29.13 4.86 -20.04
C GLU A 376 -28.01 4.36 -20.96
N LEU A 377 -28.13 3.12 -21.43
CA LEU A 377 -27.09 2.42 -22.19
C LEU A 377 -27.58 2.07 -23.59
N TYR A 378 -26.78 2.41 -24.60
CA TYR A 378 -27.08 2.14 -26.01
C TYR A 378 -26.03 1.24 -26.65
N MET A 379 -26.46 0.12 -27.24
CA MET A 379 -25.57 -0.83 -27.92
C MET A 379 -25.18 -0.33 -29.31
N THR A 380 -24.31 0.67 -29.37
CA THR A 380 -23.88 1.33 -30.62
C THR A 380 -22.41 1.11 -30.93
N MET A 381 -21.66 0.44 -30.05
CA MET A 381 -20.27 0.02 -30.29
C MET A 381 -20.25 -1.39 -30.88
N ILE A 382 -20.91 -1.56 -32.02
CA ILE A 382 -21.12 -2.86 -32.65
C ILE A 382 -20.70 -2.79 -34.12
N ASP A 383 -20.25 -3.90 -34.70
CA ASP A 383 -20.01 -4.00 -36.13
C ASP A 383 -21.28 -4.42 -36.90
N THR A 384 -21.27 -4.27 -38.23
CA THR A 384 -22.44 -4.63 -39.05
C THR A 384 -22.70 -6.15 -39.05
N LYS A 385 -21.67 -6.97 -38.89
CA LYS A 385 -21.78 -8.45 -38.89
C LYS A 385 -22.54 -8.93 -37.65
N MET A 386 -22.28 -8.31 -36.51
CA MET A 386 -22.90 -8.52 -35.23
C MET A 386 -24.34 -8.01 -35.24
N ILE A 387 -24.60 -6.83 -35.83
CA ILE A 387 -25.97 -6.38 -36.07
C ILE A 387 -26.74 -7.47 -36.84
N ASN A 388 -26.21 -7.90 -37.99
CA ASN A 388 -26.83 -8.95 -38.80
C ASN A 388 -27.09 -10.25 -38.03
N SER A 389 -26.15 -10.63 -37.16
CA SER A 389 -26.27 -11.80 -36.30
C SER A 389 -27.38 -11.63 -35.25
N LEU A 390 -27.55 -10.43 -34.69
CA LEU A 390 -28.58 -10.12 -33.70
C LEU A 390 -29.98 -9.92 -34.33
N THR A 391 -30.03 -9.41 -35.56
CA THR A 391 -31.28 -9.10 -36.28
C THR A 391 -31.74 -10.23 -37.21
N ASP A 392 -30.96 -11.30 -37.31
CA ASP A 392 -31.13 -12.41 -38.26
C ASP A 392 -31.28 -11.90 -39.72
N THR A 393 -30.49 -10.89 -40.09
CA THR A 393 -30.48 -10.29 -41.43
C THR A 393 -29.25 -10.68 -42.24
N SER A 394 -29.39 -10.70 -43.57
CA SER A 394 -28.27 -10.91 -44.49
C SER A 394 -27.35 -9.69 -44.53
N SER A 395 -26.04 -9.92 -44.67
CA SER A 395 -25.04 -8.86 -44.83
C SER A 395 -25.21 -7.99 -46.09
N GLN A 396 -26.01 -8.45 -47.05
CA GLN A 396 -26.29 -7.73 -48.30
C GLN A 396 -27.59 -6.91 -48.22
N LYS A 397 -28.37 -7.03 -47.15
CA LYS A 397 -29.63 -6.30 -46.98
C LYS A 397 -29.49 -5.24 -45.90
N CYS A 398 -30.23 -4.15 -46.04
CA CYS A 398 -30.35 -3.18 -44.95
C CYS A 398 -31.04 -3.85 -43.76
N TYR A 399 -30.41 -3.82 -42.59
CA TYR A 399 -31.00 -4.42 -41.39
C TYR A 399 -32.26 -3.64 -40.94
N LEU A 400 -32.37 -2.34 -41.22
CA LEU A 400 -33.53 -1.51 -40.84
C LEU A 400 -34.77 -1.76 -41.70
N CYS A 401 -34.65 -1.67 -43.03
CA CYS A 401 -35.79 -1.72 -43.96
C CYS A 401 -35.85 -3.00 -44.81
N GLY A 402 -34.85 -3.88 -44.71
CA GLY A 402 -34.78 -5.13 -45.46
C GLY A 402 -34.52 -4.97 -46.97
N ALA A 403 -34.25 -3.75 -47.45
CA ALA A 403 -33.96 -3.49 -48.86
C ALA A 403 -32.72 -4.27 -49.33
N ALA A 404 -32.84 -4.92 -50.47
CA ALA A 404 -31.74 -5.61 -51.15
C ALA A 404 -30.96 -4.64 -52.07
N PRO A 405 -29.73 -4.99 -52.51
CA PRO A 405 -28.89 -4.08 -53.29
C PRO A 405 -29.54 -3.62 -54.60
N ASN A 406 -30.33 -4.48 -55.25
CA ASN A 406 -31.08 -4.14 -56.46
C ASN A 406 -32.22 -3.13 -56.22
N GLU A 407 -32.67 -2.95 -54.98
CA GLU A 407 -33.71 -1.99 -54.62
C GLU A 407 -33.15 -0.66 -54.13
N MET A 408 -31.89 -0.64 -53.68
CA MET A 408 -31.28 0.54 -53.05
C MET A 408 -31.13 1.75 -53.97
N ASN A 409 -31.10 1.54 -55.28
CA ASN A 409 -31.04 2.62 -56.27
C ASN A 409 -32.41 3.27 -56.54
N ASP A 410 -33.50 2.73 -56.00
CA ASP A 410 -34.86 3.27 -56.12
C ASP A 410 -35.28 3.93 -54.81
N ILE A 411 -35.04 5.24 -54.72
CA ILE A 411 -35.31 6.06 -53.52
C ILE A 411 -36.79 6.05 -53.16
N GLU A 412 -37.69 6.10 -54.16
CA GLU A 412 -39.13 6.10 -53.91
C GLU A 412 -39.61 4.76 -53.35
N LYS A 413 -39.07 3.65 -53.86
CA LYS A 413 -39.40 2.32 -53.37
C LYS A 413 -38.87 2.09 -51.96
N VAL A 414 -37.63 2.51 -51.68
CA VAL A 414 -36.99 2.32 -50.36
C VAL A 414 -37.64 3.20 -49.30
N SER A 415 -37.96 4.46 -49.61
CA SER A 415 -38.60 5.40 -48.65
C SER A 415 -39.98 4.94 -48.18
N LYS A 416 -40.69 4.14 -48.99
CA LYS A 416 -41.99 3.54 -48.65
C LYS A 416 -41.87 2.25 -47.83
N LYS A 417 -40.66 1.69 -47.65
CA LYS A 417 -40.49 0.46 -46.86
C LYS A 417 -40.60 0.76 -45.36
N PRO A 418 -41.39 -0.02 -44.60
CA PRO A 418 -41.41 0.10 -43.16
C PRO A 418 -40.04 -0.25 -42.58
N ILE A 419 -39.62 0.48 -41.56
CA ILE A 419 -38.43 0.15 -40.77
C ILE A 419 -38.83 -0.63 -39.51
N LYS A 420 -37.90 -1.44 -39.02
CA LYS A 420 -38.04 -2.08 -37.71
C LYS A 420 -37.51 -1.16 -36.62
N ASP A 421 -38.39 -0.46 -35.92
CA ASP A 421 -38.03 0.53 -34.89
C ASP A 421 -37.16 -0.06 -33.78
N GLU A 422 -37.37 -1.33 -33.43
CA GLU A 422 -36.56 -2.08 -32.47
C GLU A 422 -35.06 -2.12 -32.81
N TYR A 423 -34.70 -1.95 -34.09
CA TYR A 423 -33.32 -2.00 -34.56
C TYR A 423 -32.64 -0.62 -34.57
N LEU A 424 -33.38 0.47 -34.35
CA LEU A 424 -32.81 1.82 -34.26
C LEU A 424 -31.81 1.96 -33.10
N LYS A 425 -31.95 1.13 -32.06
CA LYS A 425 -31.05 1.09 -30.90
C LYS A 425 -29.59 0.73 -31.25
N PHE A 426 -29.36 0.06 -32.38
CA PHE A 426 -28.03 -0.32 -32.84
C PHE A 426 -27.28 0.86 -33.49
N GLY A 427 -28.01 1.92 -33.87
CA GLY A 427 -27.44 3.11 -34.49
C GLY A 427 -26.67 2.80 -35.78
N ILE A 428 -25.84 3.75 -36.20
CA ILE A 428 -25.08 3.65 -37.44
C ILE A 428 -23.59 3.42 -37.15
N THR A 429 -23.01 2.38 -37.75
CA THR A 429 -21.62 1.99 -37.54
C THR A 429 -20.66 2.80 -38.42
N SER A 430 -20.32 4.01 -38.00
CA SER A 430 -19.53 4.97 -38.79
C SER A 430 -18.21 4.40 -39.32
N LEU A 431 -17.48 3.61 -38.52
CA LEU A 431 -16.23 2.97 -38.94
C LEU A 431 -16.43 2.05 -40.16
N HIS A 432 -17.42 1.15 -40.08
CA HIS A 432 -17.69 0.19 -41.15
C HIS A 432 -18.28 0.86 -42.39
N ILE A 433 -19.02 1.98 -42.24
CA ILE A 433 -19.44 2.78 -43.39
C ILE A 433 -18.24 3.28 -44.17
N TRP A 434 -17.25 3.86 -43.48
CA TRP A 434 -16.04 4.35 -44.14
C TRP A 434 -15.30 3.21 -44.83
N ILE A 435 -15.05 2.09 -44.14
CA ILE A 435 -14.38 0.92 -44.73
C ILE A 435 -15.09 0.46 -46.01
N ARG A 436 -16.43 0.26 -45.94
CA ARG A 436 -17.24 -0.21 -47.08
C ARG A 436 -17.38 0.80 -48.21
N SER A 437 -17.14 2.08 -47.95
CA SER A 437 -17.16 3.12 -48.99
C SER A 437 -15.82 3.22 -49.73
N PHE A 438 -14.74 2.69 -49.15
CA PHE A 438 -13.42 2.61 -49.78
C PHE A 438 -13.19 1.28 -50.51
N GLU A 439 -13.84 0.22 -50.08
CA GLU A 439 -14.00 -1.04 -50.85
C GLU A 439 -14.83 -0.80 -52.11
#